data_AF-A0A6N2KX11-F1
#
_entry.id   AF-A0A6N2KX11-F1
#
_cell.length_a   1.000
_cell.length_b   1.000
_cell.length_c   1.000
_cell.angle_alpha   90.00
_cell.angle_beta   90.00
_cell.angle_gamma   90.00
#
_symmetry.space_group_name_H-M   'P 1'
#
loop_
_entity.id
_entity.type
_entity.pdbx_description
1 polymer ?
#
loop_
_entity_poly.entity_id
_entity_poly.type
_entity_poly.pdbx_seq_one_letter_code
_entity_poly.pdbx_strand_id
1 'polypeptide(L)'
;MVSGLVHLHELGIIHRDLKPQNVLIIKEKSLCAKLSDMGISKRLLGDMSSFDHHATGCGSSGWQAPEQLHHGRETRAVDLFSLGCVIFYCITGGRHPFGDHFERDVNIVKNQKDLFLVEYIPEAEHLISCLLNPDPELRPKALEVLHHPMFWDSELRLSFLRDTSDRVELEDRSDSALVKALEGIAPTALGGGKWNEKMEHAFIIDIGRHRRYKFDDIRDLLRVIRNKLNHYRELPIEIQELVGPVPEGYDNYFASRFPKLLIEVHKVVWKYCREEECFHKYFKSNV
;
A
#
# COMPACT_ATOMS: atom_id res chain seq x y z
N MET A 1 -0.30 -15.10 -3.39
CA MET A 1 -0.14 -15.14 -1.92
C MET A 1 -1.31 -14.44 -1.22
N VAL A 2 -1.43 -13.10 -1.29
CA VAL A 2 -2.50 -12.34 -0.61
C VAL A 2 -3.90 -12.85 -0.95
N SER A 3 -4.23 -13.08 -2.23
CA SER A 3 -5.53 -13.64 -2.65
C SER A 3 -5.82 -15.01 -2.03
N GLY A 4 -4.79 -15.84 -1.84
CA GLY A 4 -4.94 -17.13 -1.15
C GLY A 4 -5.27 -16.94 0.33
N LEU A 5 -4.67 -15.95 0.98
CA LEU A 5 -4.96 -15.63 2.37
C LEU A 5 -6.37 -15.05 2.55
N VAL A 6 -6.81 -14.18 1.63
CA VAL A 6 -8.20 -13.68 1.57
C VAL A 6 -9.17 -14.86 1.56
N HIS A 7 -8.97 -15.81 0.65
CA HIS A 7 -9.83 -16.98 0.52
C HIS A 7 -9.89 -17.82 1.82
N LEU A 8 -8.75 -18.05 2.49
CA LEU A 8 -8.74 -18.76 3.77
C LEU A 8 -9.55 -18.02 4.83
N HIS A 9 -9.35 -16.70 4.92
CA HIS A 9 -10.00 -15.86 5.94
C HIS A 9 -11.51 -15.78 5.75
N GLU A 10 -12.00 -15.77 4.50
CA GLU A 10 -13.41 -15.85 4.13
C GLU A 10 -14.03 -17.21 4.53
N LEU A 11 -13.28 -18.30 4.40
CA LEU A 11 -13.69 -19.62 4.89
C LEU A 11 -13.62 -19.77 6.43
N GLY A 12 -13.19 -18.72 7.13
CA GLY A 12 -12.98 -18.73 8.58
C GLY A 12 -11.74 -19.49 9.00
N ILE A 13 -10.79 -19.74 8.10
CA ILE A 13 -9.56 -20.48 8.37
C ILE A 13 -8.43 -19.47 8.65
N ILE A 14 -7.74 -19.65 9.77
CA ILE A 14 -6.50 -18.95 10.12
C ILE A 14 -5.34 -19.91 9.87
N HIS A 15 -4.33 -19.47 9.11
CA HIS A 15 -3.21 -20.30 8.69
C HIS A 15 -2.28 -20.64 9.87
N ARG A 16 -1.92 -19.62 10.67
CA ARG A 16 -1.10 -19.68 11.90
C ARG A 16 0.39 -20.01 11.73
N ASP A 17 0.81 -20.56 10.58
CA ASP A 17 2.24 -20.80 10.26
C ASP A 17 2.69 -20.20 8.92
N LEU A 18 2.33 -18.94 8.65
CA LEU A 18 2.74 -18.31 7.39
C LEU A 18 4.23 -17.92 7.45
N LYS A 19 5.03 -18.51 6.56
CA LYS A 19 6.48 -18.30 6.44
C LYS A 19 6.92 -18.64 5.02
N PRO A 20 8.13 -18.23 4.56
CA PRO A 20 8.58 -18.49 3.19
C PRO A 20 8.56 -19.97 2.81
N GLN A 21 8.86 -20.88 3.74
CA GLN A 21 8.86 -22.33 3.51
C GLN A 21 7.46 -22.89 3.18
N ASN A 22 6.40 -22.19 3.61
CA ASN A 22 5.01 -22.58 3.41
C ASN A 22 4.36 -21.83 2.22
N VAL A 23 5.15 -21.13 1.42
CA VAL A 23 4.72 -20.48 0.19
C VAL A 23 5.39 -21.19 -0.99
N LEU A 24 4.63 -22.05 -1.66
CA LEU A 24 5.10 -22.82 -2.80
C LEU A 24 5.05 -21.99 -4.08
N ILE A 25 6.15 -21.99 -4.83
CA ILE A 25 6.23 -21.36 -6.15
C ILE A 25 6.03 -22.42 -7.21
N ILE A 26 4.95 -22.29 -7.98
CA ILE A 26 4.60 -23.19 -9.07
C ILE A 26 4.86 -22.46 -10.38
N LYS A 27 5.56 -23.15 -11.30
CA LYS A 27 5.81 -22.67 -12.65
C LYS A 27 5.02 -23.53 -13.63
N GLU A 28 3.86 -23.02 -14.04
CA GLU A 28 3.11 -23.56 -15.17
C GLU A 28 3.31 -22.62 -16.38
N LYS A 29 2.25 -21.97 -16.86
CA LYS A 29 2.32 -20.91 -17.90
C LYS A 29 2.83 -19.58 -17.34
N SER A 30 2.64 -19.35 -16.04
CA SER A 30 3.14 -18.20 -15.28
C SER A 30 3.61 -18.67 -13.89
N LEU A 31 4.41 -17.84 -13.22
CA LEU A 31 4.80 -18.09 -11.83
C LEU A 31 3.62 -17.79 -10.91
N CYS A 32 3.24 -18.76 -10.07
CA CYS A 32 2.14 -18.63 -9.11
C CYS A 32 2.61 -19.05 -7.72
N ALA A 33 2.27 -18.24 -6.70
CA ALA A 33 2.54 -18.54 -5.31
C ALA A 33 1.29 -19.12 -4.64
N LYS A 34 1.39 -20.35 -4.09
CA LYS A 34 0.31 -21.02 -3.34
C LYS A 34 0.70 -21.21 -1.87
N LEU A 35 -0.27 -21.03 -0.98
CA LEU A 35 -0.09 -21.31 0.44
C LEU A 35 -0.18 -22.82 0.67
N SER A 36 0.68 -23.37 1.53
CA SER A 36 0.72 -24.78 1.90
C SER A 36 0.89 -24.97 3.41
N ASP A 37 0.83 -26.23 3.86
CA ASP A 37 1.01 -26.63 5.27
C ASP A 37 -0.05 -26.05 6.20
N MET A 38 -1.24 -26.66 6.13
CA MET A 38 -2.37 -26.36 7.02
C MET A 38 -2.32 -27.16 8.33
N GLY A 39 -1.18 -27.78 8.69
CA GLY A 39 -1.08 -28.73 9.79
C GLY A 39 -1.45 -28.16 11.16
N ILE A 40 -1.28 -26.84 11.35
CA ILE A 40 -1.67 -26.13 12.57
C ILE A 40 -2.76 -25.08 12.35
N SER A 41 -3.32 -25.03 11.14
CA SER A 41 -4.39 -24.11 10.81
C SER A 41 -5.64 -24.43 11.62
N LYS A 42 -6.42 -23.39 11.92
CA LYS A 42 -7.64 -23.54 12.70
C LYS A 42 -8.80 -22.82 12.05
N ARG A 43 -9.97 -23.48 12.06
CA ARG A 43 -11.22 -22.91 11.57
C ARG A 43 -12.00 -22.32 12.73
N LEU A 44 -12.34 -21.03 12.61
CA LEU A 44 -13.23 -20.34 13.54
C LEU A 44 -14.62 -20.98 13.42
N LEU A 45 -15.19 -21.39 14.56
CA LEU A 45 -16.51 -22.03 14.61
C LEU A 45 -17.59 -20.97 14.79
N GLY A 46 -18.64 -21.01 13.96
CA GLY A 46 -19.77 -20.08 14.03
C GLY A 46 -19.34 -18.62 13.87
N ASP A 47 -19.91 -17.72 14.67
CA ASP A 47 -19.63 -16.27 14.64
C ASP A 47 -18.37 -15.86 15.42
N MET A 48 -17.51 -16.82 15.81
CA MET A 48 -16.31 -16.52 16.58
C MET A 48 -15.28 -15.75 15.74
N SER A 49 -14.74 -14.68 16.30
CA SER A 49 -13.69 -13.87 15.68
C SER A 49 -12.27 -14.25 16.13
N SER A 50 -12.13 -15.13 17.12
CA SER A 50 -10.85 -15.47 17.75
C SER A 50 -10.81 -16.88 18.35
N PHE A 51 -9.61 -17.38 18.61
CA PHE A 51 -9.37 -18.55 19.47
C PHE A 51 -8.91 -18.15 20.88
N ASP A 52 -9.33 -18.92 21.88
CA ASP A 52 -8.85 -18.81 23.26
C ASP A 52 -7.46 -19.43 23.45
N HIS A 53 -6.82 -19.09 24.58
CA HIS A 53 -5.43 -19.30 25.03
C HIS A 53 -4.80 -20.71 24.90
N HIS A 54 -5.52 -21.70 24.35
CA HIS A 54 -5.08 -23.10 24.24
C HIS A 54 -5.14 -23.62 22.81
N ALA A 55 -4.71 -22.81 21.85
CA ALA A 55 -4.58 -23.30 20.51
C ALA A 55 -3.41 -24.30 20.40
N THR A 56 -3.72 -25.59 20.33
CA THR A 56 -2.75 -26.66 20.00
C THR A 56 -1.93 -26.33 18.75
N GLY A 57 -0.60 -26.52 18.84
CA GLY A 57 0.37 -26.19 17.81
C GLY A 57 0.91 -24.76 17.92
N CYS A 58 2.23 -24.62 18.04
CA CYS A 58 2.94 -23.35 17.98
C CYS A 58 3.35 -23.07 16.53
N GLY A 59 3.21 -21.82 16.08
CA GLY A 59 3.78 -21.37 14.80
C GLY A 59 5.31 -21.41 14.84
N SER A 60 5.93 -21.15 13.69
CA SER A 60 7.38 -21.15 13.56
C SER A 60 8.01 -19.91 14.18
N SER A 61 8.95 -20.12 15.11
CA SER A 61 9.76 -19.06 15.72
C SER A 61 10.30 -18.10 14.66
N GLY A 62 10.21 -16.81 14.98
CA GLY A 62 10.61 -15.73 14.10
C GLY A 62 9.55 -15.24 13.12
N TRP A 63 8.46 -15.99 12.91
CA TRP A 63 7.37 -15.61 11.99
C TRP A 63 6.04 -15.39 12.70
N GLN A 64 5.99 -15.70 13.99
CA GLN A 64 4.82 -15.55 14.84
C GLN A 64 4.55 -14.09 15.18
N ALA A 65 3.28 -13.73 15.27
CA ALA A 65 2.85 -12.43 15.76
C ALA A 65 3.16 -12.26 17.27
N PRO A 66 3.35 -11.03 17.78
CA PRO A 66 3.63 -10.79 19.20
C PRO A 66 2.61 -11.44 20.14
N GLU A 67 1.32 -11.40 19.79
CA GLU A 67 0.26 -12.02 20.58
C GLU A 67 0.33 -13.56 20.60
N GLN A 68 0.88 -14.19 19.55
CA GLN A 68 1.12 -15.64 19.56
C GLN A 68 2.26 -16.02 20.51
N LEU A 69 3.33 -15.20 20.55
CA LEU A 69 4.47 -15.39 21.45
C LEU A 69 4.09 -15.19 22.93
N HIS A 70 3.11 -14.33 23.21
CA HIS A 70 2.58 -14.11 24.55
C HIS A 70 1.44 -15.08 24.94
N HIS A 71 1.12 -16.06 24.09
CA HIS A 71 -0.05 -16.94 24.28
C HIS A 71 -1.36 -16.17 24.48
N GLY A 72 -1.50 -15.03 23.79
CA GLY A 72 -2.69 -14.18 23.79
C GLY A 72 -3.80 -14.70 22.88
N ARG A 73 -4.83 -13.88 22.69
CA ARG A 73 -5.94 -14.16 21.78
C ARG A 73 -5.47 -14.11 20.33
N GLU A 74 -5.67 -15.21 19.60
CA GLU A 74 -5.32 -15.30 18.18
C GLU A 74 -6.55 -14.97 17.31
N THR A 75 -6.42 -13.99 16.42
CA THR A 75 -7.39 -13.65 15.38
C THR A 75 -6.74 -13.82 14.01
N ARG A 76 -7.48 -13.57 12.92
CA ARG A 76 -6.92 -13.52 11.55
C ARG A 76 -5.68 -12.62 11.45
N ALA A 77 -5.56 -11.61 12.32
CA ALA A 77 -4.45 -10.67 12.39
C ALA A 77 -3.06 -11.32 12.57
N VAL A 78 -2.98 -12.55 13.11
CA VAL A 78 -1.69 -13.25 13.23
C VAL A 78 -1.09 -13.54 11.86
N ASP A 79 -1.91 -13.96 10.90
CA ASP A 79 -1.45 -14.23 9.53
C ASP A 79 -1.02 -12.96 8.81
N LEU A 80 -1.62 -11.80 9.17
CA LEU A 80 -1.28 -10.51 8.59
C LEU A 80 0.09 -10.02 9.05
N PHE A 81 0.42 -10.25 10.32
CA PHE A 81 1.77 -9.98 10.81
C PHE A 81 2.80 -10.84 10.07
N SER A 82 2.57 -12.15 10.02
CA SER A 82 3.44 -13.08 9.30
C SER A 82 3.57 -12.73 7.81
N LEU A 83 2.47 -12.30 7.17
CA LEU A 83 2.44 -11.82 5.79
C LEU A 83 3.35 -10.59 5.62
N GLY A 84 3.35 -9.65 6.56
CA GLY A 84 4.24 -8.48 6.54
C GLY A 84 5.72 -8.89 6.54
N CYS A 85 6.08 -9.86 7.39
CA CYS A 85 7.44 -10.44 7.41
C CYS A 85 7.80 -11.13 6.09
N VAL A 86 6.87 -11.89 5.50
CA VAL A 86 7.11 -12.59 4.21
C VAL A 86 7.23 -11.61 3.05
N ILE A 87 6.40 -10.56 2.98
CA ILE A 87 6.52 -9.52 1.94
C ILE A 87 7.88 -8.83 2.03
N PHE A 88 8.32 -8.44 3.23
CA PHE A 88 9.65 -7.88 3.43
C PHE A 88 10.75 -8.85 2.99
N TYR A 89 10.66 -10.12 3.38
CA TYR A 89 11.61 -11.17 2.97
C TYR A 89 11.71 -11.30 1.45
N CYS A 90 10.58 -11.26 0.74
CA CYS A 90 10.56 -11.32 -0.72
C CYS A 90 11.23 -10.10 -1.37
N ILE A 91 10.91 -8.87 -0.93
CA ILE A 91 11.45 -7.64 -1.51
C ILE A 91 12.96 -7.52 -1.28
N THR A 92 13.41 -7.92 -0.08
CA THR A 92 14.81 -7.77 0.33
C THR A 92 15.71 -8.93 -0.06
N GLY A 93 15.18 -9.94 -0.75
CA GLY A 93 15.95 -11.12 -1.15
C GLY A 93 16.41 -11.99 0.03
N GLY A 94 15.64 -12.02 1.12
CA GLY A 94 15.84 -12.96 2.22
C GLY A 94 16.13 -12.36 3.60
N ARG A 95 16.06 -11.04 3.75
CA ARG A 95 16.20 -10.37 5.06
C ARG A 95 14.89 -10.47 5.84
N HIS A 96 14.95 -10.15 7.13
CA HIS A 96 13.78 -10.14 8.00
C HIS A 96 13.67 -8.79 8.72
N PRO A 97 12.47 -8.20 8.87
CA PRO A 97 12.33 -6.87 9.46
C PRO A 97 12.78 -6.82 10.93
N PHE A 98 12.79 -7.96 11.63
CA PHE A 98 13.22 -8.09 13.02
C PHE A 98 14.63 -8.68 13.20
N GLY A 99 15.48 -8.57 12.18
CA GLY A 99 16.89 -8.98 12.25
C GLY A 99 17.13 -10.51 12.17
N ASP A 100 18.27 -10.92 12.71
CA ASP A 100 18.78 -12.28 12.59
C ASP A 100 17.95 -13.30 13.38
N HIS A 101 18.03 -14.57 12.94
CA HIS A 101 17.18 -15.65 13.43
C HIS A 101 17.16 -15.80 14.96
N PHE A 102 18.30 -15.65 15.64
CA PHE A 102 18.42 -15.89 17.08
C PHE A 102 17.76 -14.80 17.96
N GLU A 103 17.63 -13.58 17.46
CA GLU A 103 17.12 -12.43 18.22
C GLU A 103 15.69 -12.04 17.81
N ARG A 104 15.19 -12.67 16.75
CA ARG A 104 13.98 -12.26 16.06
C ARG A 104 12.74 -12.21 16.94
N ASP A 105 12.49 -13.26 17.73
CA ASP A 105 11.32 -13.30 18.64
C ASP A 105 11.40 -12.21 19.71
N VAL A 106 12.60 -11.96 20.24
CA VAL A 106 12.83 -10.88 21.22
C VAL A 106 12.56 -9.52 20.58
N ASN A 107 13.02 -9.32 19.35
CA ASN A 107 12.80 -8.09 18.58
C ASN A 107 11.32 -7.91 18.23
N ILE A 108 10.60 -8.99 17.89
CA ILE A 108 9.14 -8.97 17.64
C ILE A 108 8.40 -8.50 18.90
N VAL A 109 8.69 -9.12 20.05
CA VAL A 109 8.07 -8.76 21.33
C VAL A 109 8.37 -7.31 21.73
N LYS A 110 9.59 -6.83 21.47
CA LYS A 110 9.99 -5.43 21.73
C LYS A 110 9.57 -4.45 20.65
N ASN A 111 8.92 -4.90 19.57
CA ASN A 111 8.60 -4.11 18.38
C ASN A 111 9.83 -3.38 17.78
N GLN A 112 10.99 -4.04 17.79
CA GLN A 112 12.26 -3.54 17.24
C GLN A 112 12.41 -4.02 15.80
N LYS A 113 11.73 -3.32 14.88
CA LYS A 113 11.81 -3.58 13.43
C LYS A 113 12.66 -2.54 12.70
N ASP A 114 13.34 -2.98 11.65
CA ASP A 114 14.06 -2.16 10.68
C ASP A 114 13.45 -2.34 9.29
N LEU A 115 12.92 -1.24 8.73
CA LEU A 115 12.31 -1.18 7.40
C LEU A 115 13.17 -0.41 6.39
N PHE A 116 14.40 -0.06 6.72
CA PHE A 116 15.29 0.74 5.86
C PHE A 116 15.41 0.17 4.45
N LEU A 117 15.51 -1.16 4.33
CA LEU A 117 15.65 -1.86 3.05
C LEU A 117 14.41 -1.81 2.15
N VAL A 118 13.29 -1.23 2.60
CA VAL A 118 12.09 -1.03 1.76
C VAL A 118 11.63 0.43 1.72
N GLU A 119 12.32 1.34 2.42
CA GLU A 119 11.96 2.76 2.50
C GLU A 119 11.96 3.46 1.12
N TYR A 120 12.78 2.97 0.19
CA TYR A 120 12.83 3.47 -1.19
C TYR A 120 11.57 3.14 -2.01
N ILE A 121 10.69 2.25 -1.52
CA ILE A 121 9.36 1.97 -2.07
C ILE A 121 8.32 2.40 -1.03
N PRO A 122 7.86 3.65 -1.05
CA PRO A 122 6.96 4.18 -0.01
C PRO A 122 5.68 3.37 0.18
N GLU A 123 5.13 2.80 -0.88
CA GLU A 123 3.96 1.92 -0.82
C GLU A 123 4.27 0.60 -0.08
N ALA A 124 5.47 0.04 -0.24
CA ALA A 124 5.87 -1.18 0.45
C ALA A 124 6.15 -0.92 1.93
N GLU A 125 6.90 0.15 2.24
CA GLU A 125 7.17 0.57 3.62
C GLU A 125 5.87 0.77 4.39
N HIS A 126 4.92 1.53 3.81
CA HIS A 126 3.64 1.78 4.44
C HIS A 126 2.87 0.49 4.71
N LEU A 127 2.72 -0.39 3.71
CA LEU A 127 1.98 -1.64 3.85
C LEU A 127 2.61 -2.53 4.93
N ILE A 128 3.93 -2.72 4.89
CA ILE A 128 4.65 -3.57 5.84
C ILE A 128 4.56 -2.98 7.24
N SER A 129 4.68 -1.66 7.40
CA SER A 129 4.52 -0.99 8.69
C SER A 129 3.13 -1.22 9.30
N CYS A 130 2.07 -1.15 8.49
CA CYS A 130 0.70 -1.47 8.90
C CYS A 130 0.51 -2.94 9.28
N LEU A 131 1.06 -3.87 8.50
CA LEU A 131 0.99 -5.32 8.78
C LEU A 131 1.75 -5.71 10.06
N LEU A 132 2.87 -5.04 10.32
CA LEU A 132 3.73 -5.28 11.49
C LEU A 132 3.37 -4.37 12.68
N ASN A 133 2.13 -3.91 12.77
CA ASN A 133 1.65 -3.18 13.94
C ASN A 133 1.62 -4.13 15.16
N PRO A 134 2.19 -3.73 16.32
CA PRO A 134 2.12 -4.55 17.53
C PRO A 134 0.68 -4.79 17.99
N ASP A 135 -0.23 -3.84 17.76
CA ASP A 135 -1.65 -4.01 18.03
C ASP A 135 -2.33 -4.76 16.87
N PRO A 136 -2.87 -5.97 17.10
CA PRO A 136 -3.54 -6.76 16.06
C PRO A 136 -4.79 -6.07 15.48
N GLU A 137 -5.48 -5.22 16.24
CA GLU A 137 -6.70 -4.53 15.78
C GLU A 137 -6.40 -3.39 14.80
N LEU A 138 -5.16 -2.90 14.78
CA LEU A 138 -4.70 -1.88 13.85
C LEU A 138 -4.13 -2.46 12.54
N ARG A 139 -4.00 -3.79 12.44
CA ARG A 139 -3.54 -4.44 11.20
C ARG A 139 -4.68 -4.49 10.17
N PRO A 140 -4.39 -4.20 8.89
CA PRO A 140 -5.41 -4.24 7.83
C PRO A 140 -5.89 -5.67 7.60
N LYS A 141 -7.16 -5.85 7.22
CA LYS A 141 -7.69 -7.17 6.82
C LYS A 141 -7.04 -7.63 5.51
N ALA A 142 -7.02 -8.94 5.25
CA ALA A 142 -6.43 -9.50 4.03
C ALA A 142 -7.02 -8.88 2.75
N LEU A 143 -8.32 -8.56 2.74
CA LEU A 143 -8.98 -7.91 1.61
C LEU A 143 -8.49 -6.46 1.42
N GLU A 144 -8.24 -5.73 2.49
CA GLU A 144 -7.70 -4.36 2.43
C GLU A 144 -6.26 -4.37 1.91
N VAL A 145 -5.47 -5.37 2.32
CA VAL A 145 -4.11 -5.60 1.79
C VAL A 145 -4.12 -5.86 0.29
N LEU A 146 -5.09 -6.64 -0.21
CA LEU A 146 -5.21 -6.94 -1.64
C LEU A 146 -5.41 -5.68 -2.49
N HIS A 147 -6.09 -4.67 -1.96
CA HIS A 147 -6.36 -3.41 -2.64
C HIS A 147 -5.32 -2.32 -2.34
N HIS A 148 -4.26 -2.62 -1.60
CA HIS A 148 -3.23 -1.63 -1.27
C HIS A 148 -2.48 -1.15 -2.54
N PRO A 149 -2.10 0.14 -2.66
CA PRO A 149 -1.38 0.70 -3.81
C PRO A 149 -0.08 0.02 -4.21
N MET A 150 0.49 -0.78 -3.31
CA MET A 150 1.67 -1.61 -3.58
C MET A 150 1.43 -2.63 -4.71
N PHE A 151 0.17 -3.01 -4.93
CA PHE A 151 -0.22 -3.99 -5.95
C PHE A 151 -0.87 -3.36 -7.19
N TRP A 152 -0.94 -2.03 -7.28
CA TRP A 152 -1.56 -1.35 -8.40
C TRP A 152 -0.60 -1.22 -9.59
N ASP A 153 -1.12 -1.44 -10.80
CA ASP A 153 -0.43 -1.09 -12.03
C ASP A 153 -0.51 0.42 -12.33
N SER A 154 0.23 0.89 -13.33
CA SER A 154 0.26 2.30 -13.71
C SER A 154 -1.10 2.84 -14.15
N GLU A 155 -1.97 2.00 -14.74
CA GLU A 155 -3.31 2.42 -15.13
C GLU A 155 -4.17 2.74 -13.89
N LEU A 156 -4.20 1.85 -12.90
CA LEU A 156 -4.96 2.04 -11.68
C LEU A 156 -4.40 3.19 -10.82
N ARG A 157 -3.07 3.34 -10.76
CA ARG A 157 -2.40 4.47 -10.09
C ARG A 157 -2.80 5.81 -10.70
N LEU A 158 -2.73 5.94 -12.03
CA LEU A 158 -3.11 7.18 -12.72
C LEU A 158 -4.61 7.44 -12.64
N SER A 159 -5.44 6.40 -12.76
CA SER A 159 -6.88 6.51 -12.56
C SER A 159 -7.19 7.05 -11.17
N PHE A 160 -6.52 6.55 -10.12
CA PHE A 160 -6.71 7.00 -8.75
C PHE A 160 -6.38 8.48 -8.56
N LEU A 161 -5.23 8.92 -9.07
CA LEU A 161 -4.82 10.33 -8.97
C LEU A 161 -5.76 11.25 -9.76
N ARG A 162 -6.23 10.80 -10.93
CA ARG A 162 -7.22 11.51 -11.75
C ARG A 162 -8.54 11.69 -11.02
N ASP A 163 -9.11 10.59 -10.51
CA ASP A 163 -10.40 10.58 -9.83
C ASP A 163 -10.33 11.39 -8.52
N THR A 164 -9.18 11.36 -7.82
CA THR A 164 -8.91 12.22 -6.67
C THR A 164 -8.89 13.70 -7.06
N SER A 165 -8.21 14.04 -8.15
CA SER A 165 -8.16 15.42 -8.68
C SER A 165 -9.56 15.94 -9.01
N ASP A 166 -10.38 15.14 -9.69
CA ASP A 166 -11.76 15.48 -10.02
C ASP A 166 -12.64 15.68 -8.78
N ARG A 167 -12.54 14.77 -7.81
CA ARG A 167 -13.28 14.84 -6.55
C ARG A 167 -12.98 16.11 -5.75
N VAL A 168 -11.72 16.52 -5.71
CA VAL A 168 -11.24 17.68 -4.94
C VAL A 168 -11.57 18.99 -5.65
N GLU A 169 -11.76 18.99 -6.97
CA GLU A 169 -12.24 20.18 -7.69
C GLU A 169 -13.67 20.58 -7.34
N LEU A 170 -14.50 19.65 -6.88
CA LEU A 170 -15.89 19.90 -6.45
C LEU A 170 -15.99 20.56 -5.06
N GLU A 171 -14.90 20.58 -4.29
CA GLU A 171 -14.88 21.10 -2.92
C GLU A 171 -14.61 22.61 -2.87
N ASP A 172 -15.31 23.31 -1.97
CA ASP A 172 -14.98 24.69 -1.60
C ASP A 172 -13.61 24.70 -0.88
N ARG A 173 -12.71 25.53 -1.40
CA ARG A 173 -11.33 25.69 -0.90
C ARG A 173 -11.27 26.14 0.56
N SER A 174 -12.30 26.84 1.03
CA SER A 174 -12.25 27.52 2.32
C SER A 174 -12.64 26.65 3.52
N ASP A 175 -13.46 25.60 3.33
CA ASP A 175 -14.00 24.83 4.47
C ASP A 175 -13.92 23.30 4.36
N SER A 176 -13.38 22.76 3.27
CA SER A 176 -13.29 21.30 3.10
C SER A 176 -12.19 20.65 3.95
N ALA A 177 -12.59 19.72 4.84
CA ALA A 177 -11.65 18.91 5.62
C ALA A 177 -10.75 18.03 4.73
N LEU A 178 -11.28 17.56 3.59
CA LEU A 178 -10.51 16.81 2.59
C LEU A 178 -9.40 17.67 1.98
N VAL A 179 -9.73 18.91 1.58
CA VAL A 179 -8.73 19.84 1.01
C VAL A 179 -7.66 20.16 2.04
N LYS A 180 -8.03 20.50 3.27
CA LYS A 180 -7.09 20.77 4.38
C LYS A 180 -6.17 19.57 4.64
N ALA A 181 -6.70 18.34 4.56
CA ALA A 181 -5.90 17.13 4.72
C ALA A 181 -4.92 16.91 3.55
N LEU A 182 -5.33 17.18 2.30
CA LEU A 182 -4.45 17.11 1.13
C LEU A 182 -3.36 18.19 1.14
N GLU A 183 -3.67 19.39 1.61
CA GLU A 183 -2.66 20.44 1.78
C GLU A 183 -1.66 20.06 2.89
N GLY A 184 -2.14 19.41 3.96
CA GLY A 184 -1.32 18.96 5.08
C GLY A 184 -0.26 17.91 4.72
N ILE A 185 -0.45 17.13 3.64
CA ILE A 185 0.56 16.15 3.19
C ILE A 185 1.66 16.75 2.31
N ALA A 186 1.55 18.01 1.88
CA ALA A 186 2.49 18.62 0.95
C ALA A 186 3.97 18.53 1.37
N PRO A 187 4.36 18.78 2.64
CA PRO A 187 5.76 18.67 3.05
C PRO A 187 6.35 17.28 2.81
N THR A 188 5.57 16.22 3.04
CA THR A 188 6.00 14.84 2.87
C THR A 188 5.93 14.40 1.41
N ALA A 189 4.80 14.66 0.75
CA ALA A 189 4.54 14.22 -0.63
C ALA A 189 5.43 14.94 -1.65
N LEU A 190 5.73 16.23 -1.43
CA LEU A 190 6.62 17.02 -2.28
C LEU A 190 8.09 16.90 -1.88
N GLY A 191 8.40 16.36 -0.70
CA GLY A 191 9.77 16.26 -0.19
C GLY A 191 10.37 17.61 0.24
N GLY A 192 9.58 18.44 0.91
CA GLY A 192 10.03 19.68 1.58
C GLY A 192 10.20 20.92 0.70
N GLY A 193 9.94 20.85 -0.60
CA GLY A 193 10.08 21.96 -1.55
C GLY A 193 8.89 22.13 -2.47
N LYS A 194 9.01 23.06 -3.44
CA LYS A 194 7.96 23.28 -4.43
C LYS A 194 8.07 22.26 -5.56
N TRP A 195 6.94 21.79 -6.07
CA TRP A 195 6.96 20.73 -7.08
C TRP A 195 7.55 21.18 -8.42
N ASN A 196 7.55 22.47 -8.75
CA ASN A 196 8.17 22.96 -10.00
C ASN A 196 9.70 22.81 -10.02
N GLU A 197 10.35 22.75 -8.86
CA GLU A 197 11.81 22.60 -8.74
C GLU A 197 12.27 21.20 -9.18
N LYS A 198 11.35 20.24 -9.24
CA LYS A 198 11.59 18.85 -9.64
C LYS A 198 11.18 18.53 -11.07
N MET A 199 10.76 19.55 -11.83
CA MET A 199 10.17 19.40 -13.16
C MET A 199 10.99 20.17 -14.18
N GLU A 200 10.99 19.71 -15.43
CA GLU A 200 11.72 20.37 -16.49
C GLU A 200 11.10 21.72 -16.85
N HIS A 201 11.96 22.68 -17.16
CA HIS A 201 11.55 24.04 -17.48
C HIS A 201 10.58 24.10 -18.67
N ALA A 202 10.79 23.26 -19.69
CA ALA A 202 9.88 23.15 -20.84
C ALA A 202 8.46 22.72 -20.42
N PHE A 203 8.35 21.76 -19.50
CA PHE A 203 7.07 21.31 -18.96
C PHE A 203 6.37 22.43 -18.16
N ILE A 204 7.12 23.14 -17.31
CA ILE A 204 6.60 24.26 -16.52
C ILE A 204 6.07 25.39 -17.41
N ILE A 205 6.77 25.72 -18.50
CA ILE A 205 6.28 26.69 -19.49
C ILE A 205 4.98 26.18 -20.12
N ASP A 206 4.94 24.93 -20.57
CA ASP A 206 3.79 24.37 -21.28
C ASP A 206 2.52 24.38 -20.42
N ILE A 207 2.63 23.96 -19.14
CA ILE A 207 1.47 23.97 -18.23
C ILE A 207 1.02 25.41 -17.90
N GLY A 208 1.96 26.35 -17.86
CA GLY A 208 1.72 27.76 -17.53
C GLY A 208 1.00 28.57 -18.61
N ARG A 209 0.89 28.07 -19.84
CA ARG A 209 0.25 28.77 -20.98
C ARG A 209 -1.24 29.04 -20.75
N HIS A 210 -1.94 28.09 -20.13
CA HIS A 210 -3.40 28.12 -20.01
C HIS A 210 -3.89 28.44 -18.60
N ARG A 211 -3.07 28.17 -17.57
CA ARG A 211 -3.49 28.32 -16.18
C ARG A 211 -2.28 28.59 -15.29
N ARG A 212 -2.49 29.40 -14.25
CA ARG A 212 -1.52 29.58 -13.16
C ARG A 212 -1.72 28.51 -12.11
N TYR A 213 -0.62 27.95 -11.61
CA TYR A 213 -0.60 26.93 -10.58
C TYR A 213 0.19 27.40 -9.36
N LYS A 214 -0.22 26.95 -8.19
CA LYS A 214 0.53 27.07 -6.94
C LYS A 214 1.47 25.88 -6.81
N PHE A 215 2.78 26.15 -6.76
CA PHE A 215 3.81 25.11 -6.78
C PHE A 215 4.06 24.44 -5.42
N ASP A 216 3.40 24.93 -4.37
CA ASP A 216 3.40 24.38 -3.02
C ASP A 216 2.10 23.61 -2.70
N ASP A 217 1.18 23.50 -3.66
CA ASP A 217 -0.15 22.92 -3.47
C ASP A 217 -0.29 21.56 -4.17
N ILE A 218 -0.65 20.53 -3.39
CA ILE A 218 -0.88 19.16 -3.87
C ILE A 218 -2.08 19.08 -4.80
N ARG A 219 -3.14 19.85 -4.56
CA ARG A 219 -4.32 19.89 -5.44
C ARG A 219 -3.91 20.39 -6.82
N ASP A 220 -3.05 21.40 -6.88
CA ASP A 220 -2.58 21.94 -8.16
C ASP A 220 -1.66 20.96 -8.89
N LEU A 221 -0.82 20.19 -8.17
CA LEU A 221 -0.04 19.09 -8.78
C LEU A 221 -0.96 17.99 -9.33
N LEU A 222 -1.93 17.51 -8.55
CA LEU A 222 -2.94 16.54 -9.00
C LEU A 222 -3.74 17.06 -10.20
N ARG A 223 -4.01 18.36 -10.25
CA ARG A 223 -4.67 19.00 -11.39
C ARG A 223 -3.82 18.96 -12.64
N VAL A 224 -2.50 19.20 -12.52
CA VAL A 224 -1.56 19.11 -13.65
C VAL A 224 -1.51 17.68 -14.18
N ILE A 225 -1.33 16.69 -13.31
CA ILE A 225 -1.31 15.27 -13.66
C ILE A 225 -2.59 14.91 -14.43
N ARG A 226 -3.75 15.23 -13.87
CA ARG A 226 -5.04 14.96 -14.49
C ARG A 226 -5.19 15.63 -15.86
N ASN A 227 -4.93 16.95 -15.94
CA ASN A 227 -5.15 17.72 -17.17
C ASN A 227 -4.23 17.22 -18.30
N LYS A 228 -2.96 16.94 -17.98
CA LYS A 228 -1.98 16.49 -18.98
C LYS A 228 -2.19 15.04 -19.38
N LEU A 229 -2.73 14.20 -18.49
CA LEU A 229 -3.19 12.86 -18.84
C LEU A 229 -4.40 12.91 -19.79
N ASN A 230 -5.43 13.70 -19.48
CA ASN A 230 -6.65 13.79 -20.28
C ASN A 230 -6.39 14.34 -21.69
N HIS A 231 -5.45 15.28 -21.83
CA HIS A 231 -5.08 15.91 -23.11
C HIS A 231 -3.74 15.41 -23.64
N TYR A 232 -3.29 14.21 -23.25
CA TYR A 232 -1.96 13.69 -23.60
C TYR A 232 -1.67 13.75 -25.11
N ARG A 233 -2.66 13.38 -25.94
CA ARG A 233 -2.55 13.36 -27.41
C ARG A 233 -2.42 14.75 -28.05
N GLU A 234 -2.82 15.80 -27.34
CA GLU A 234 -2.76 17.19 -27.77
C GLU A 234 -1.45 17.87 -27.36
N LEU A 235 -0.62 17.21 -26.54
CA LEU A 235 0.65 17.75 -26.08
C LEU A 235 1.65 17.87 -27.23
N PRO A 236 2.52 18.89 -27.23
CA PRO A 236 3.67 18.93 -28.13
C PRO A 236 4.51 17.66 -28.01
N ILE A 237 5.09 17.20 -29.13
CA ILE A 237 5.89 15.96 -29.18
C ILE A 237 7.03 16.00 -28.14
N GLU A 238 7.70 17.15 -28.02
CA GLU A 238 8.75 17.39 -27.02
C GLU A 238 8.29 17.10 -25.59
N ILE A 239 7.03 17.42 -25.26
CA ILE A 239 6.45 17.17 -23.94
C ILE A 239 6.02 15.71 -23.79
N GLN A 240 5.50 15.08 -24.86
CA GLN A 240 5.18 13.64 -24.84
C GLN A 240 6.43 12.79 -24.64
N GLU A 241 7.54 13.13 -25.30
CA GLU A 241 8.84 12.47 -25.11
C GLU A 241 9.37 12.66 -23.70
N LEU A 242 9.15 13.85 -23.12
CA LEU A 242 9.57 14.16 -21.75
C LEU A 242 8.83 13.32 -20.71
N VAL A 243 7.49 13.28 -20.78
CA VAL A 243 6.67 12.59 -19.78
C VAL A 243 6.54 11.09 -20.06
N GLY A 244 6.85 10.66 -21.27
CA GLY A 244 6.80 9.26 -21.68
C GLY A 244 5.39 8.75 -22.03
N PRO A 245 5.30 7.53 -22.62
CA PRO A 245 4.05 6.94 -23.05
C PRO A 245 3.10 6.66 -21.89
N VAL A 246 1.80 6.73 -22.14
CA VAL A 246 0.74 6.39 -21.18
C VAL A 246 0.39 4.89 -21.31
N PRO A 247 0.21 4.16 -20.18
CA PRO A 247 0.26 4.64 -18.80
C PRO A 247 1.66 4.63 -18.15
N GLU A 248 2.55 3.69 -18.49
CA GLU A 248 3.73 3.39 -17.66
C GLU A 248 4.78 4.51 -17.64
N GLY A 249 5.10 5.10 -18.80
CA GLY A 249 6.07 6.21 -18.88
C GLY A 249 5.58 7.43 -18.10
N TYR A 250 4.31 7.78 -18.30
CA TYR A 250 3.67 8.91 -17.64
C TYR A 250 3.60 8.75 -16.12
N ASP A 251 3.18 7.57 -15.63
CA ASP A 251 3.20 7.25 -14.19
C ASP A 251 4.62 7.34 -13.61
N ASN A 252 5.60 6.72 -14.27
CA ASN A 252 7.00 6.73 -13.84
C ASN A 252 7.59 8.15 -13.80
N TYR A 253 7.21 9.02 -14.73
CA TYR A 253 7.66 10.42 -14.75
C TYR A 253 7.28 11.16 -13.46
N PHE A 254 6.04 11.02 -12.98
CA PHE A 254 5.62 11.64 -11.72
C PHE A 254 6.12 10.86 -10.49
N ALA A 255 6.05 9.54 -10.51
CA ALA A 255 6.46 8.70 -9.39
C ALA A 255 7.95 8.87 -9.03
N SER A 256 8.82 9.01 -10.03
CA SER A 256 10.26 9.25 -9.80
C SER A 256 10.56 10.60 -9.15
N ARG A 257 9.74 11.63 -9.40
CA ARG A 257 9.90 12.99 -8.85
C ARG A 257 9.22 13.16 -7.48
N PHE A 258 8.09 12.47 -7.30
CA PHE A 258 7.26 12.53 -6.11
C PHE A 258 6.96 11.12 -5.60
N PRO A 259 7.97 10.37 -5.12
CA PRO A 259 7.82 8.96 -4.76
C PRO A 259 6.78 8.72 -3.65
N LYS A 260 6.58 9.70 -2.75
CA LYS A 260 5.59 9.62 -1.68
C LYS A 260 4.19 10.12 -2.07
N LEU A 261 4.01 10.69 -3.26
CA LEU A 261 2.75 11.33 -3.64
C LEU A 261 1.58 10.36 -3.60
N LEU A 262 1.70 9.20 -4.26
CA LEU A 262 0.58 8.26 -4.35
C LEU A 262 0.14 7.80 -2.97
N ILE A 263 1.10 7.35 -2.14
CA ILE A 263 0.75 6.76 -0.84
C ILE A 263 0.19 7.80 0.13
N GLU A 264 0.69 9.03 0.12
CA GLU A 264 0.16 10.11 0.95
C GLU A 264 -1.25 10.52 0.51
N VAL A 265 -1.49 10.64 -0.80
CA VAL A 265 -2.84 10.91 -1.33
C VAL A 265 -3.77 9.75 -1.01
N HIS A 266 -3.32 8.51 -1.16
CA HIS A 266 -4.08 7.30 -0.79
C HIS A 266 -4.52 7.32 0.67
N LYS A 267 -3.64 7.65 1.63
CA LYS A 267 -3.98 7.75 3.05
C LYS A 267 -5.11 8.76 3.30
N VAL A 268 -5.05 9.92 2.63
CA VAL A 268 -6.09 10.95 2.75
C VAL A 268 -7.42 10.44 2.17
N VAL A 269 -7.41 9.95 0.93
CA VAL A 269 -8.63 9.47 0.27
C VAL A 269 -9.24 8.26 0.99
N TRP A 270 -8.41 7.34 1.50
CA TRP A 270 -8.88 6.24 2.34
C TRP A 270 -9.66 6.73 3.56
N LYS A 271 -9.15 7.79 4.22
CA LYS A 271 -9.78 8.34 5.42
C LYS A 271 -11.09 9.07 5.13
N TYR A 272 -11.16 9.83 4.04
CA TYR A 272 -12.28 10.75 3.80
C TYR A 272 -13.27 10.28 2.74
N CYS A 273 -12.84 9.47 1.76
CA CYS A 273 -13.61 9.19 0.54
C CYS A 273 -13.82 7.69 0.26
N ARG A 274 -13.32 6.76 1.09
CA ARG A 274 -13.37 5.31 0.78
C ARG A 274 -14.77 4.72 0.58
N GLU A 275 -15.78 5.36 1.17
CA GLU A 275 -17.18 4.93 1.05
C GLU A 275 -17.87 5.52 -0.19
N GLU A 276 -17.27 6.50 -0.85
CA GLU A 276 -17.82 7.13 -2.05
C GLU A 276 -17.72 6.19 -3.27
N GLU A 277 -18.78 6.15 -4.08
CA GLU A 277 -18.92 5.22 -5.21
C GLU A 277 -17.77 5.33 -6.22
N CYS A 278 -17.30 6.54 -6.52
CA CYS A 278 -16.20 6.75 -7.46
C CYS A 278 -14.87 6.12 -7.00
N PHE A 279 -14.72 5.84 -5.70
CA PHE A 279 -13.53 5.20 -5.15
C PHE A 279 -13.69 3.72 -4.82
N HIS A 280 -14.88 3.13 -5.01
CA HIS A 280 -15.10 1.71 -4.66
C HIS A 280 -14.12 0.79 -5.37
N LYS A 281 -13.81 1.01 -6.66
CA LYS A 281 -12.83 0.20 -7.41
C LYS A 281 -11.41 0.17 -6.83
N TYR A 282 -11.05 1.09 -5.93
CA TYR A 282 -9.73 1.14 -5.29
C TYR A 282 -9.70 0.51 -3.89
N PHE A 283 -10.86 0.34 -3.24
CA PHE A 283 -10.93 -0.03 -1.82
C PHE A 283 -11.89 -1.19 -1.54
N LYS A 284 -12.82 -1.45 -2.46
CA LYS A 284 -13.84 -2.48 -2.36
C LYS A 284 -13.70 -3.41 -3.56
N SER A 285 -13.88 -4.69 -3.29
CA SER A 285 -14.02 -5.67 -4.35
C SER A 285 -15.50 -5.82 -4.68
N ASN A 286 -15.83 -5.84 -5.98
CA ASN A 286 -17.09 -6.40 -6.45
C ASN A 286 -16.95 -7.94 -6.42
N VAL A 287 -17.00 -8.54 -5.23
CA VAL A 287 -17.22 -10.00 -5.11
C VAL A 287 -18.70 -10.26 -5.01
#